data_AF-A0A4Q3XM30-F1
#
_entry.id   AF-A0A4Q3XM30-F1
#
_cell.length_a   1.000
_cell.length_b   1.000
_cell.length_c   1.000
_cell.angle_alpha   90.00
_cell.angle_beta   90.00
_cell.angle_gamma   90.00
#
_symmetry.space_group_name_H-M   'P 1'
#
loop_
_entity.id
_entity.type
_entity.pdbx_description
1 polymer ?
#
loop_
_entity_poly.entity_id
_entity_poly.type
_entity_poly.pdbx_seq_one_letter_code
_entity_poly.pdbx_strand_id
1 'polypeptide(L)'
;MPEYSVNKVAVTHARKLIREGKVVTKSQWGDAQPDANQENEFLDSHSWTEYSAWHLALVDGATEQTKGRYGFGFGDFDKVHRSGLLACQYRAAEWKHREIEDAATKLLRYLDDQTED
;
A
#
# COMPACT_ATOMS: atom_id res chain seq x y z
N MET A 1 -15.95 -2.57 -11.58
CA MET A 1 -14.82 -2.56 -10.61
C MET A 1 -15.41 -2.16 -9.28
N PRO A 2 -14.88 -2.71 -8.16
CA PRO A 2 -15.30 -2.26 -6.83
C PRO A 2 -15.10 -0.75 -6.67
N GLU A 3 -15.97 -0.13 -5.89
CA GLU A 3 -15.78 1.25 -5.45
C GLU A 3 -14.75 1.26 -4.31
N TYR A 4 -13.81 2.19 -4.38
CA TYR A 4 -12.71 2.28 -3.42
C TYR A 4 -12.68 3.65 -2.78
N SER A 5 -12.48 3.67 -1.46
CA SER A 5 -12.15 4.87 -0.69
C SER A 5 -10.69 4.84 -0.22
N VAL A 6 -10.08 6.03 -0.09
CA VAL A 6 -8.68 6.15 0.36
C VAL A 6 -8.56 5.71 1.82
N ASN A 7 -7.66 4.76 2.07
CA ASN A 7 -7.28 4.37 3.42
C ASN A 7 -6.30 5.39 4.04
N LYS A 8 -6.83 6.33 4.83
CA LYS A 8 -6.03 7.36 5.50
C LYS A 8 -5.02 6.79 6.51
N VAL A 9 -5.30 5.63 7.09
CA VAL A 9 -4.37 4.93 8.00
C VAL A 9 -3.14 4.50 7.21
N ALA A 10 -3.34 3.89 6.05
CA ALA A 10 -2.27 3.45 5.18
C ALA A 10 -1.40 4.61 4.65
N VAL A 11 -2.00 5.74 4.28
CA VAL A 11 -1.25 6.94 3.87
C VAL A 11 -0.36 7.46 5.02
N THR A 12 -0.89 7.48 6.24
CA THR A 12 -0.12 7.89 7.43
C THR A 12 1.02 6.92 7.71
N HIS A 13 0.75 5.62 7.60
CA HIS A 13 1.72 4.56 7.81
C HIS A 13 2.87 4.63 6.79
N ALA A 14 2.57 4.70 5.50
CA ALA A 14 3.56 4.84 4.43
C ALA A 14 4.47 6.06 4.65
N ARG A 15 3.89 7.24 4.96
CA ARG A 15 4.67 8.45 5.26
C ARG A 15 5.61 8.30 6.44
N LYS A 16 5.16 7.62 7.50
CA LYS A 16 6.00 7.35 8.67
C LYS A 16 7.20 6.48 8.28
N LEU A 17 6.97 5.38 7.58
CA LEU A 17 8.02 4.46 7.14
C LEU A 17 9.03 5.13 6.18
N ILE A 18 8.54 5.92 5.23
CA ILE A 18 9.39 6.70 4.32
C ILE A 18 10.32 7.64 5.11
N ARG A 19 9.77 8.38 6.08
CA ARG A 19 10.55 9.28 6.94
C ARG A 19 11.59 8.53 7.79
N GLU A 20 11.27 7.30 8.20
CA GLU A 20 12.18 6.42 8.95
C GLU A 20 13.23 5.74 8.06
N GLY A 21 13.22 5.97 6.74
CA GLY A 21 14.13 5.32 5.80
C GLY A 21 13.82 3.83 5.56
N LYS A 22 12.64 3.35 6.00
CA LYS A 22 12.18 1.96 5.79
C LYS A 22 11.60 1.80 4.39
N VAL A 23 12.47 1.93 3.40
CA VAL A 23 12.10 1.95 1.98
C VAL A 23 12.99 1.03 1.16
N VAL A 24 12.42 0.51 0.07
CA VAL A 24 13.16 -0.22 -0.98
C VAL A 24 12.95 0.52 -2.29
N THR A 25 14.01 1.20 -2.76
CA THR A 25 13.97 2.02 -3.99
C THR A 25 14.09 1.21 -5.28
N LYS A 26 14.71 0.02 -5.20
CA LYS A 26 14.91 -0.90 -6.34
C LYS A 26 14.34 -2.28 -6.01
N SER A 27 13.20 -2.62 -6.62
CA SER A 27 12.56 -3.94 -6.53
C SER A 27 11.59 -4.14 -7.70
N GLN A 28 11.24 -5.38 -8.01
CA GLN A 28 10.13 -5.72 -8.89
C GLN A 28 8.90 -6.02 -8.03
N TRP A 29 7.81 -5.27 -8.23
CA TRP A 29 6.64 -5.40 -7.34
C TRP A 29 5.99 -6.78 -7.39
N GLY A 30 6.00 -7.44 -8.57
CA GLY A 30 5.46 -8.78 -8.73
C GLY A 30 6.09 -9.83 -7.80
N ASP A 31 7.39 -9.70 -7.54
CA ASP A 31 8.17 -10.61 -6.69
C ASP A 31 8.21 -10.15 -5.22
N ALA A 32 8.08 -8.84 -4.98
CA ALA A 32 8.24 -8.25 -3.65
C ALA A 32 6.93 -8.15 -2.85
N GLN A 33 5.78 -8.12 -3.52
CA GLN A 33 4.50 -8.07 -2.83
C GLN A 33 4.28 -9.36 -2.02
N PRO A 34 3.69 -9.28 -0.81
CA PRO A 34 3.39 -10.46 -0.02
C PRO A 34 2.48 -11.44 -0.76
N ASP A 35 2.79 -12.73 -0.68
CA ASP A 35 1.90 -13.79 -1.14
C ASP A 35 0.84 -14.16 -0.07
N ALA A 36 -0.05 -15.07 -0.42
CA ALA A 36 -1.13 -15.49 0.47
C ALA A 36 -0.64 -16.10 1.79
N ASN A 37 0.52 -16.79 1.79
CA ASN A 37 1.10 -17.40 2.99
C ASN A 37 1.69 -16.32 3.89
N GLN A 38 2.47 -15.39 3.32
CA GLN A 38 3.07 -14.27 4.07
C GLN A 38 1.98 -13.38 4.69
N GLU A 39 0.89 -13.13 3.97
CA GLU A 39 -0.26 -12.41 4.53
C GLU A 39 -0.95 -13.16 5.67
N ASN A 40 -1.04 -14.50 5.61
CA ASN A 40 -1.61 -15.30 6.70
C ASN A 40 -0.69 -15.27 7.93
N GLU A 41 0.62 -15.48 7.73
CA GLU A 41 1.62 -15.41 8.80
C GLU A 41 1.63 -14.03 9.48
N PHE A 42 1.45 -12.95 8.70
CA PHE A 42 1.29 -11.61 9.26
C PHE A 42 0.06 -11.54 10.16
N LEU A 43 -1.10 -11.99 9.68
CA LEU A 43 -2.37 -11.97 10.43
C LEU A 43 -2.42 -12.93 11.63
N ASP A 44 -1.56 -13.95 11.69
CA ASP A 44 -1.42 -14.83 12.86
C ASP A 44 -0.84 -14.09 14.08
N SER A 45 -0.09 -13.02 13.84
CA SER A 45 0.62 -12.25 14.87
C SER A 45 0.24 -10.77 14.95
N HIS A 46 -0.53 -10.27 13.99
CA HIS A 46 -0.91 -8.87 13.87
C HIS A 46 -2.43 -8.71 13.66
N SER A 47 -2.92 -7.52 14.01
CA SER A 47 -4.33 -7.17 13.84
C SER A 47 -4.69 -6.84 12.39
N TRP A 48 -5.98 -6.92 12.06
CA TRP A 48 -6.53 -6.41 10.80
C TRP A 48 -6.27 -4.90 10.59
N THR A 49 -6.12 -4.14 11.68
CA THR A 49 -5.75 -2.72 11.60
C THR A 49 -4.31 -2.54 11.10
N GLU A 50 -3.38 -3.38 11.57
CA GLU A 50 -2.00 -3.39 11.10
C GLU A 50 -1.92 -3.87 9.65
N TYR A 51 -2.68 -4.92 9.28
CA TYR A 51 -2.76 -5.37 7.90
C TYR A 51 -3.34 -4.29 6.98
N SER A 52 -4.41 -3.62 7.41
CA SER A 52 -5.03 -2.50 6.69
C SER A 52 -4.04 -1.37 6.41
N ALA A 53 -3.10 -1.10 7.32
CA ALA A 53 -2.13 -0.02 7.17
C ALA A 53 -1.18 -0.21 5.97
N TRP A 54 -1.12 -1.39 5.36
CA TRP A 54 -0.32 -1.68 4.16
C TRP A 54 -1.05 -1.53 2.83
N HIS A 55 -2.32 -1.10 2.85
CA HIS A 55 -3.20 -1.10 1.69
C HIS A 55 -3.85 0.28 1.50
N LEU A 56 -3.58 0.95 0.37
CA LEU A 56 -4.03 2.33 0.13
C LEU A 56 -5.54 2.47 -0.09
N ALA A 57 -6.26 1.38 -0.37
CA ALA A 57 -7.68 1.42 -0.67
C ALA A 57 -8.50 0.48 0.23
N LEU A 58 -9.71 0.91 0.54
CA LEU A 58 -10.76 0.09 1.15
C LEU A 58 -11.87 -0.14 0.12
N VAL A 59 -12.32 -1.38 -0.04
CA VAL A 59 -13.50 -1.71 -0.86
C VAL A 59 -14.75 -1.28 -0.10
N ASP A 60 -15.54 -0.38 -0.70
CA ASP A 60 -16.77 0.10 -0.09
C ASP A 60 -17.82 -1.03 -0.02
N GLY A 61 -18.46 -1.19 1.14
CA GLY A 61 -19.44 -2.25 1.40
C GLY A 61 -18.87 -3.65 1.65
N ALA A 62 -17.55 -3.85 1.61
CA ALA A 62 -16.93 -5.14 1.93
C ALA A 62 -17.01 -5.47 3.43
N THR A 63 -17.17 -6.76 3.75
CA THR A 63 -17.11 -7.26 5.13
C THR A 63 -15.80 -6.86 5.80
N GLU A 64 -15.89 -6.29 6.99
CA GLU A 64 -14.73 -5.98 7.81
C GLU A 64 -13.89 -7.23 8.09
N GLN A 65 -12.58 -7.04 8.31
CA GLN A 65 -11.69 -8.13 8.70
C GLN A 65 -11.65 -9.28 7.67
N THR A 66 -11.67 -8.92 6.39
CA THR A 66 -11.43 -9.84 5.27
C THR A 66 -10.35 -9.27 4.38
N LYS A 67 -9.46 -10.12 3.86
CA LYS A 67 -8.37 -9.69 2.96
C LYS A 67 -8.92 -8.92 1.75
N GLY A 68 -10.04 -9.38 1.20
CA GLY A 68 -10.72 -8.75 0.07
C GLY A 68 -11.25 -7.33 0.32
N ARG A 69 -11.29 -6.84 1.57
CA ARG A 69 -11.62 -5.45 1.87
C ARG A 69 -10.48 -4.48 1.53
N TYR A 70 -9.24 -4.97 1.47
CA TYR A 70 -8.05 -4.13 1.38
C TYR A 70 -7.40 -4.29 0.00
N GLY A 71 -7.15 -3.17 -0.67
CA GLY A 71 -6.55 -3.14 -1.99
C GLY A 71 -5.35 -2.21 -2.05
N PHE A 72 -4.59 -2.28 -3.15
CA PHE A 72 -3.47 -1.38 -3.42
C PHE A 72 -2.37 -1.49 -2.34
N GLY A 73 -1.81 -2.70 -2.20
CA GLY A 73 -0.64 -2.94 -1.36
C GLY A 73 0.60 -2.21 -1.88
N PHE A 74 1.43 -1.69 -0.97
CA PHE A 74 2.62 -0.88 -1.32
C PHE A 74 3.90 -1.29 -0.60
N GLY A 75 3.86 -2.29 0.26
CA GLY A 75 5.01 -2.76 1.03
C GLY A 75 4.95 -4.25 1.33
N ASP A 76 6.04 -4.77 1.87
CA ASP A 76 6.29 -6.19 2.14
C ASP A 76 6.03 -6.58 3.62
N PHE A 77 5.23 -5.79 4.33
CA PHE A 77 5.01 -5.83 5.77
C PHE A 77 6.19 -5.40 6.66
N ASP A 78 7.31 -4.94 6.08
CA ASP A 78 8.43 -4.31 6.81
C ASP A 78 8.77 -2.92 6.23
N LYS A 79 8.86 -2.80 4.91
CA LYS A 79 9.30 -1.62 4.17
C LYS A 79 8.31 -1.20 3.10
N VAL A 80 8.36 0.09 2.77
CA VAL A 80 7.64 0.65 1.61
C VAL A 80 8.45 0.39 0.34
N HIS A 81 7.83 -0.20 -0.66
CA HIS A 81 8.45 -0.42 -1.96
C HIS A 81 8.08 0.71 -2.92
N ARG A 82 9.09 1.37 -3.50
CA ARG A 82 8.87 2.37 -4.56
C ARG A 82 8.07 1.76 -5.74
N SER A 83 8.40 0.52 -6.10
CA SER A 83 7.71 -0.25 -7.13
C SER A 83 6.25 -0.56 -6.77
N GLY A 84 5.94 -0.75 -5.48
CA GLY A 84 4.58 -0.96 -4.97
C GLY A 84 3.72 0.31 -5.05
N LEU A 85 4.27 1.46 -4.66
CA LEU A 85 3.59 2.76 -4.83
C LEU A 85 3.35 3.08 -6.31
N LEU A 86 4.32 2.78 -7.18
CA LEU A 86 4.18 2.93 -8.62
C LEU A 86 3.08 2.01 -9.19
N ALA A 87 3.05 0.74 -8.76
CA ALA A 87 2.00 -0.19 -9.16
C ALA A 87 0.61 0.29 -8.70
N CYS A 88 0.51 0.86 -7.50
CA CYS A 88 -0.73 1.46 -7.01
C CYS A 88 -1.18 2.64 -7.89
N GLN A 89 -0.26 3.55 -8.23
CA GLN A 89 -0.53 4.69 -9.11
C GLN A 89 -1.07 4.22 -10.48
N TYR A 90 -0.36 3.29 -11.14
CA TYR A 90 -0.76 2.81 -12.47
C TYR A 90 -2.13 2.12 -12.46
N ARG A 91 -2.37 1.21 -11.50
CA ARG A 91 -3.66 0.52 -11.41
C ARG A 91 -4.80 1.48 -11.07
N ALA A 92 -4.56 2.48 -10.22
CA ALA A 92 -5.58 3.44 -9.84
C ALA A 92 -5.97 4.32 -11.04
N ALA A 93 -5.00 4.73 -11.85
CA ALA A 93 -5.24 5.47 -13.09
C ALA A 93 -6.01 4.61 -14.12
N GLU A 94 -5.58 3.36 -14.33
CA GLU A 94 -6.24 2.41 -15.23
C GLU A 94 -7.71 2.21 -14.84
N TRP A 95 -7.96 2.09 -13.54
CA TRP A 95 -9.30 1.86 -12.99
C TRP A 95 -10.08 3.16 -12.72
N LYS A 96 -9.51 4.33 -13.04
CA LYS A 96 -10.11 5.66 -12.86
C LYS A 96 -10.45 5.99 -11.39
N HIS A 97 -9.69 5.47 -10.43
CA HIS A 97 -9.80 5.81 -9.01
C HIS A 97 -8.86 6.98 -8.65
N ARG A 98 -9.30 8.20 -9.03
CA ARG A 98 -8.48 9.41 -8.94
C ARG A 98 -7.91 9.70 -7.54
N GLU A 99 -8.69 9.49 -6.48
CA GLU A 99 -8.22 9.78 -5.13
C GLU A 99 -7.10 8.83 -4.67
N ILE A 100 -7.16 7.56 -5.09
CA ILE A 100 -6.13 6.56 -4.83
C ILE A 100 -4.87 6.86 -5.64
N GLU A 101 -5.04 7.23 -6.92
CA GLU A 101 -3.95 7.66 -7.80
C GLU A 101 -3.22 8.88 -7.21
N ASP A 102 -3.96 9.89 -6.75
CA ASP A 102 -3.39 11.08 -6.11
C ASP A 102 -2.65 10.73 -4.82
N ALA A 103 -3.19 9.82 -4.00
CA ALA A 103 -2.54 9.38 -2.77
C ALA A 103 -1.23 8.64 -3.05
N ALA A 104 -1.24 7.68 -3.99
CA ALA A 104 -0.05 6.95 -4.41
C ALA A 104 1.00 7.88 -5.03
N THR A 105 0.59 8.81 -5.89
CA THR A 105 1.48 9.80 -6.52
C THR A 105 2.18 10.67 -5.48
N LYS A 106 1.44 11.17 -4.47
CA LYS A 106 2.01 11.99 -3.41
C LYS A 106 3.00 11.22 -2.54
N LEU A 107 2.71 9.95 -2.25
CA LEU A 107 3.63 9.08 -1.50
C LEU A 107 4.89 8.75 -2.30
N LEU A 108 4.74 8.47 -3.59
CA LEU A 108 5.87 8.18 -4.48
C LEU A 108 6.82 9.38 -4.58
N ARG A 109 6.27 10.58 -4.80
CA ARG A 109 7.07 11.83 -4.79
C ARG A 109 7.76 12.04 -3.45
N TYR A 110 7.04 11.87 -2.34
CA TYR A 110 7.64 12.01 -1.01
C TYR A 110 8.75 10.99 -0.76
N LEU A 111 8.63 9.76 -1.27
CA LEU A 111 9.68 8.76 -1.20
C LEU A 111 10.91 9.19 -2.01
N ASP A 112 10.70 9.62 -3.26
CA ASP A 112 11.76 10.07 -4.14
C ASP A 112 12.52 11.26 -3.52
N ASP A 113 11.81 12.29 -3.05
CA ASP A 113 12.39 13.46 -2.37
C ASP A 113 13.20 13.13 -1.09
N GLN A 114 12.93 11.98 -0.45
CA GLN A 114 13.65 11.54 0.77
C GLN A 114 14.81 10.58 0.46
N THR A 115 14.94 10.14 -0.79
CA THR A 115 15.95 9.15 -1.20
C THR A 115 16.87 9.64 -2.32
N GLU A 116 16.61 10.82 -2.87
CA GLU A 116 17.59 11.58 -3.67
C GLU A 116 18.65 12.21 -2.74
N ASP A 117 19.93 11.90 -3.00
CA ASP A 117 21.11 12.49 -2.37
C ASP A 117 21.41 13.92 -2.90
#